data_AF-A0A2S9F9K4-F1
#
_entry.id   AF-A0A2S9F9K4-F1
#
_cell.length_a   1.000
_cell.length_b   1.000
_cell.length_c   1.000
_cell.angle_alpha   90.00
_cell.angle_beta   90.00
_cell.angle_gamma   90.00
#
_symmetry.space_group_name_H-M   'P 1'
#
loop_
_entity.id
_entity.type
_entity.pdbx_description
1 polymer ?
#
loop_
_entity_poly.entity_id
_entity_poly.type
_entity_poly.pdbx_seq_one_letter_code
_entity_poly.pdbx_strand_id
1 'polypeptide(L)'
;MKLPVMPPVSPMLSKSVGEIPAGASYEPKWDGFRSILFRDGNEVELGSRNERPMTRYFPELVEAALVELPERCVIDGEIVIATADGLDFEALQLRLHP
;
A
#
# COMPACT_ATOMS: atom_id res chain seq x y z
N MET A 1 -8.09 -0.72 -17.00
CA MET A 1 -8.84 -0.67 -15.74
C MET A 1 -10.17 0.10 -15.81
N LYS A 2 -11.25 -0.45 -15.25
CA LYS A 2 -12.53 0.20 -14.95
C LYS A 2 -12.87 -0.03 -13.47
N LEU A 3 -12.47 0.92 -12.62
CA LEU A 3 -12.48 0.78 -11.17
C LEU A 3 -13.43 1.76 -10.48
N PRO A 4 -13.82 1.50 -9.22
CA PRO A 4 -14.62 2.42 -8.42
C PRO A 4 -13.99 3.81 -8.29
N VAL A 5 -12.65 3.87 -8.31
CA VAL A 5 -11.86 5.10 -8.42
C VAL A 5 -10.77 4.88 -9.45
N MET A 6 -10.57 5.87 -10.35
CA MET A 6 -9.59 5.80 -11.41
C MET A 6 -8.29 6.52 -11.02
N PRO A 7 -7.10 5.98 -11.34
CA PRO A 7 -5.85 6.71 -11.18
C PRO A 7 -5.82 7.98 -12.07
N PRO A 8 -5.16 9.07 -11.63
CA PRO A 8 -4.43 9.18 -10.36
C PRO A 8 -5.35 9.42 -9.15
N VAL A 9 -5.06 8.72 -8.06
CA VAL A 9 -5.69 8.94 -6.75
C VAL A 9 -4.60 9.26 -5.75
N SER A 10 -4.54 10.50 -5.28
CA SER A 10 -3.58 10.88 -4.25
C SER A 10 -4.01 10.34 -2.87
N PRO A 11 -3.10 9.78 -2.06
CA PRO A 11 -3.44 9.30 -0.73
C PRO A 11 -3.90 10.43 0.19
N MET A 12 -4.90 10.16 1.03
CA MET A 12 -5.34 11.09 2.06
C MET A 12 -4.24 11.26 3.12
N LEU A 13 -3.87 12.50 3.47
CA LEU A 13 -2.82 12.79 4.43
C LEU A 13 -3.35 12.90 5.86
N SER A 14 -2.58 12.40 6.82
CA SER A 14 -2.85 12.55 8.25
C SER A 14 -2.31 13.88 8.79
N LYS A 15 -3.04 14.49 9.72
CA LYS A 15 -2.56 15.65 10.50
C LYS A 15 -1.96 15.18 11.82
N SER A 16 -0.77 15.66 12.16
CA SER A 16 -0.16 15.41 13.48
C SER A 16 -0.96 16.12 14.58
N VAL A 17 -1.22 15.40 15.67
CA VAL A 17 -1.99 15.86 16.84
C VAL A 17 -1.23 15.53 18.12
N GLY A 18 -1.39 16.34 19.16
CA GLY A 18 -0.72 16.13 20.44
C GLY A 18 -1.31 14.98 21.26
N GLU A 19 -2.57 14.62 20.99
CA GLU A 19 -3.30 13.58 21.72
C GLU A 19 -4.17 12.77 20.74
N ILE A 20 -4.34 11.49 21.03
CA ILE A 20 -5.19 10.59 20.24
C ILE A 20 -6.66 10.98 20.49
N PRO A 21 -7.44 11.35 19.46
CA PRO A 21 -8.84 11.75 19.64
C PRO A 21 -9.69 10.59 20.17
N ALA A 22 -10.57 10.83 21.13
CA ALA A 22 -11.49 9.81 21.64
C ALA A 22 -12.62 9.50 20.64
N GLY A 23 -13.14 8.27 20.66
CA GLY A 23 -14.31 7.87 19.87
C GLY A 23 -14.04 7.68 18.37
N ALA A 24 -12.80 7.43 17.98
CA ALA A 24 -12.41 7.18 16.59
C ALA A 24 -12.08 5.69 16.36
N SER A 25 -11.90 5.32 15.09
CA SER A 25 -11.19 4.08 14.73
C SER A 25 -9.69 4.35 14.75
N TYR A 26 -8.92 3.40 15.29
CA TYR A 26 -7.48 3.52 15.43
C TYR A 26 -6.78 2.41 14.66
N GLU A 27 -5.76 2.80 13.90
CA GLU A 27 -4.88 1.86 13.20
C GLU A 27 -3.43 2.13 13.64
N PRO A 28 -2.59 1.09 13.74
CA PRO A 28 -1.17 1.26 13.97
C PRO A 28 -0.54 2.05 12.82
N LYS A 29 0.32 3.01 13.15
CA LYS A 29 1.14 3.69 12.15
C LYS A 29 2.37 2.84 11.86
N TRP A 30 2.39 2.21 10.70
CA TRP A 30 3.54 1.47 10.22
C TRP A 30 4.59 2.40 9.58
N ASP A 31 5.85 1.97 9.61
CA ASP A 31 6.94 2.57 8.85
C ASP A 31 7.23 1.66 7.65
N GLY A 32 6.71 2.06 6.49
CA GLY A 32 6.76 1.27 5.26
C GLY A 32 6.68 2.14 4.02
N PHE A 33 6.20 1.54 2.93
CA PHE A 33 5.84 2.28 1.72
C PHE A 33 4.34 2.33 1.55
N ARG A 34 3.76 3.51 1.77
CA ARG A 34 2.37 3.77 1.39
C ARG A 34 2.18 3.59 -0.11
N SER A 35 1.28 2.70 -0.48
CA SER A 35 0.99 2.37 -1.87
C SER A 35 -0.52 2.23 -2.08
N ILE A 36 -0.96 2.70 -3.25
CA ILE A 36 -2.31 2.43 -3.73
C ILE A 36 -2.25 1.25 -4.69
N LEU A 37 -2.98 0.18 -4.38
CA LEU A 37 -3.13 -0.98 -5.23
C LEU A 37 -4.42 -0.87 -6.03
N PHE A 38 -4.32 -1.02 -7.34
CA PHE A 38 -5.43 -1.07 -8.27
C PHE A 38 -5.54 -2.49 -8.84
N ARG A 39 -6.68 -3.15 -8.65
CA ARG A 39 -6.95 -4.47 -9.24
C ARG A 39 -8.20 -4.44 -10.09
N ASP A 40 -8.06 -4.76 -11.38
CA ASP A 40 -9.18 -4.99 -12.32
C ASP A 40 -9.07 -6.38 -12.98
N GLY A 41 -9.83 -7.33 -12.47
CA GLY A 41 -9.73 -8.74 -12.82
C GLY A 41 -8.34 -9.30 -12.49
N ASN A 42 -7.60 -9.61 -13.56
CA ASN A 42 -6.24 -10.15 -13.49
C ASN A 42 -5.15 -9.07 -13.67
N GLU A 43 -5.54 -7.81 -13.88
CA GLU A 43 -4.63 -6.68 -13.96
C GLU A 43 -4.42 -6.09 -12.57
N VAL A 44 -3.17 -6.03 -12.08
CA VAL A 44 -2.82 -5.46 -10.78
C VAL A 44 -1.68 -4.46 -10.93
N GLU A 45 -1.86 -3.26 -10.39
CA GLU A 45 -0.84 -2.22 -10.35
C GLU A 45 -0.67 -1.66 -8.95
N LEU A 46 0.58 -1.40 -8.57
CA LEU A 46 0.93 -0.69 -7.35
C LEU A 46 1.54 0.67 -7.69
N GLY A 47 0.92 1.74 -7.20
CA GLY A 47 1.42 3.10 -7.30
C GLY A 47 2.00 3.58 -5.96
N SER A 48 3.14 4.25 -5.99
CA SER A 48 3.65 4.98 -4.81
C SER A 48 2.79 6.21 -4.50
N ARG A 49 3.01 6.81 -3.33
CA ARG A 49 2.44 8.13 -2.98
C ARG A 49 2.65 9.22 -4.04
N ASN A 50 3.76 9.17 -4.78
CA ASN A 50 4.10 10.13 -5.84
C ASN A 50 3.83 9.54 -7.25
N GLU A 51 2.92 8.59 -7.36
CA GLU A 51 2.45 7.99 -8.63
C GLU A 51 3.54 7.27 -9.44
N ARG A 52 4.69 6.98 -8.82
CA ARG A 52 5.73 6.13 -9.43
C ARG A 52 5.27 4.67 -9.44
N PRO A 53 5.36 3.95 -10.58
CA PRO A 53 5.07 2.52 -10.64
C PRO A 53 5.97 1.72 -9.68
N MET A 54 5.34 0.94 -8.81
CA MET A 54 6.02 0.07 -7.84
C MET A 54 5.85 -1.42 -8.16
N THR A 55 4.90 -1.77 -9.04
CA THR A 55 4.50 -3.16 -9.34
C THR A 55 5.69 -4.11 -9.56
N ARG A 56 6.70 -3.69 -10.33
CA ARG A 56 7.85 -4.53 -10.68
C ARG A 56 8.71 -4.97 -9.48
N TYR A 57 8.67 -4.23 -8.38
CA TYR A 57 9.49 -4.50 -7.20
C TYR A 57 8.81 -5.45 -6.21
N PHE A 58 7.50 -5.69 -6.37
CA PHE A 58 6.68 -6.48 -5.45
C PHE A 58 5.81 -7.52 -6.19
N PRO A 59 6.41 -8.41 -6.99
CA PRO A 59 5.66 -9.46 -7.70
C PRO A 59 4.86 -10.35 -6.75
N GLU A 60 5.38 -10.63 -5.56
CA GLU A 60 4.67 -11.43 -4.56
C GLU A 60 3.37 -10.77 -4.06
N LEU A 61 3.33 -9.44 -4.02
CA LEU A 61 2.10 -8.71 -3.67
C LEU A 61 1.08 -8.72 -4.80
N VAL A 62 1.54 -8.75 -6.06
CA VAL A 62 0.65 -8.93 -7.22
C VAL A 62 -0.02 -10.30 -7.16
N GLU A 63 0.74 -11.35 -6.91
CA GLU A 63 0.22 -12.72 -6.78
C GLU A 63 -0.78 -12.82 -5.61
N ALA A 64 -0.41 -12.32 -4.43
CA ALA A 64 -1.30 -12.31 -3.27
C ALA A 64 -2.58 -11.50 -3.55
N ALA A 65 -2.47 -10.35 -4.21
CA ALA A 65 -3.62 -9.53 -4.55
C ALA A 65 -4.61 -10.26 -5.45
N LEU A 66 -4.14 -11.09 -6.39
CA LEU A 66 -4.99 -11.89 -7.27
C LEU A 66 -5.78 -12.98 -6.53
N VAL A 67 -5.19 -13.54 -5.47
CA VAL A 67 -5.79 -14.63 -4.67
C VAL A 67 -6.73 -14.07 -3.59
N GLU A 68 -6.31 -13.03 -2.88
CA GLU A 68 -6.92 -12.62 -1.60
C GLU A 68 -7.91 -11.46 -1.72
N LEU A 69 -7.81 -10.63 -2.77
CA LEU A 69 -8.67 -9.45 -2.92
C LEU A 69 -9.90 -9.72 -3.80
N PRO A 70 -10.92 -8.84 -3.77
CA PRO A 70 -11.98 -8.85 -4.77
C PRO A 70 -11.43 -8.61 -6.18
N GLU A 71 -12.11 -9.15 -7.20
CA GLU A 71 -11.70 -8.98 -8.60
C GLU A 71 -11.61 -7.52 -9.05
N ARG A 72 -12.37 -6.61 -8.43
CA ARG A 72 -12.32 -5.17 -8.74
C ARG A 72 -12.27 -4.33 -7.48
N CYS A 73 -11.10 -3.82 -7.14
CA CYS A 73 -10.94 -2.98 -5.96
C CYS A 73 -9.77 -1.99 -6.09
N VAL A 74 -9.80 -0.97 -5.23
CA VAL A 74 -8.69 -0.06 -4.98
C VAL A 74 -8.42 -0.08 -3.49
N ILE A 75 -7.16 -0.33 -3.10
CA ILE A 75 -6.74 -0.43 -1.70
C ILE A 75 -5.68 0.63 -1.42
N ASP A 76 -5.85 1.39 -0.34
CA ASP A 76 -4.81 2.24 0.24
C ASP A 76 -4.22 1.48 1.43
N GLY A 77 -2.90 1.25 1.42
CA GLY A 77 -2.25 0.47 2.45
C GLY A 77 -0.75 0.73 2.53
N GLU A 78 -0.12 0.10 3.52
CA GLU A 78 1.31 0.21 3.76
C GLU A 78 1.99 -1.12 3.43
N ILE A 79 2.95 -1.11 2.50
CA ILE A 79 3.83 -2.25 2.24
C ILE A 79 4.89 -2.29 3.34
N VAL A 80 5.03 -3.45 3.99
CA VAL A 80 5.99 -3.70 5.07
C VAL A 80 6.71 -5.04 4.85
N ILE A 81 7.89 -5.19 5.43
CA ILE A 81 8.55 -6.50 5.59
C ILE A 81 8.40 -6.92 7.05
N ALA A 82 7.73 -8.04 7.29
CA ALA A 82 7.61 -8.63 8.61
C ALA A 82 8.66 -9.75 8.79
N THR A 83 9.40 -9.70 9.90
CA THR A 83 10.42 -10.67 10.29
C THR A 83 10.09 -11.25 11.67
N ALA A 84 10.89 -12.20 12.14
CA ALA A 84 10.76 -12.73 13.50
C ALA A 84 11.01 -11.66 14.59
N ASP A 85 11.79 -10.63 14.28
CA ASP A 85 12.19 -9.57 15.22
C ASP A 85 11.30 -8.31 15.11
N GLY A 86 10.36 -8.27 14.15
CA GLY A 86 9.45 -7.15 13.94
C GLY A 86 9.39 -6.68 12.49
N LEU A 87 9.00 -5.43 12.28
CA LEU A 87 8.97 -4.83 10.95
C LEU A 87 10.35 -4.30 10.57
N ASP A 88 10.83 -4.66 9.38
CA ASP A 88 12.15 -4.27 8.87
C ASP A 88 12.02 -3.23 7.75
N PHE A 89 12.10 -1.96 8.14
CA PHE A 89 12.01 -0.85 7.19
C PHE A 89 13.29 -0.68 6.37
N GLU A 90 14.46 -0.99 6.94
CA GLU A 90 15.75 -0.84 6.24
C GLU A 90 15.85 -1.84 5.08
N ALA A 91 15.46 -3.10 5.31
CA ALA A 91 15.39 -4.10 4.26
C ALA A 91 14.38 -3.72 3.16
N LEU A 92 13.25 -3.11 3.53
CA LEU A 92 12.26 -2.64 2.56
C LEU A 92 12.83 -1.54 1.67
N GLN A 93 13.62 -0.62 2.23
CA GLN A 93 14.29 0.45 1.47
C GLN A 93 15.21 -0.08 0.38
N LEU A 94 15.88 -1.21 0.62
CA LEU A 94 16.79 -1.83 -0.35
C LEU A 94 16.06 -2.42 -1.57
N ARG A 95 14.73 -2.65 -1.52
CA ARG A 95 13.98 -3.20 -2.66
C ARG A 95 13.76 -2.22 -3.81
N LEU A 96 13.81 -0.91 -3.55
CA LEU A 96 13.61 0.12 -4.58
C LEU A 96 14.91 0.50 -5.31
N HIS A 97 16.01 -0.25 -5.13
CA HIS A 97 17.24 -0.01 -5.86
C HIS A 97 17.12 -0.42 -7.35
N PRO A 98 17.84 0.25 -8.27
CA PRO A 98 17.81 0.01 -9.71
C PRO A 98 18.20 -1.41 -10.11
#